data_AF-A0AAU2KTR1-F1
#
_entry.id   AF-A0AAU2KTR1-F1
#
_cell.length_a   1.000
_cell.length_b   1.000
_cell.length_c   1.000
_cell.angle_alpha   90.00
_cell.angle_beta   90.00
_cell.angle_gamma   90.00
#
_symmetry.space_group_name_H-M   'P 1'
#
loop_
_entity.id
_entity.type
_entity.pdbx_description
1 polymer ?
#
loop_
_entity_poly.entity_id
_entity_poly.type
_entity_poly.pdbx_seq_one_letter_code
_entity_poly.pdbx_strand_id
1 'polypeptide(L)'
;MEPLTFDYEHLHLRVDRGVFELFTMGRSELRVPLRWLGALVHYKKPARPGQLFIGTVRDPNAVLYGTDQAAFWYSTSPAFRVPPGDEPLFRAYFTEVAALADRRVA
;
A
#
# COMPACT_ATOMS: atom_id res chain seq x y z
N MET A 1 -13.38 12.84 -10.95
CA MET A 1 -12.41 11.76 -11.22
C MET A 1 -13.00 10.50 -10.63
N GLU A 2 -12.98 9.38 -11.36
CA GLU A 2 -13.39 8.10 -10.80
C GLU A 2 -12.37 7.64 -9.75
N PRO A 3 -12.82 6.92 -8.71
CA PRO A 3 -11.91 6.39 -7.69
C PRO A 3 -10.98 5.35 -8.32
N LEU A 4 -9.69 5.41 -7.97
CA LEU A 4 -8.71 4.39 -8.36
C LEU A 4 -8.85 3.20 -7.40
N THR A 5 -9.17 2.02 -7.93
CA THR A 5 -9.42 0.81 -7.14
C THR A 5 -8.48 -0.33 -7.48
N PHE A 6 -8.21 -1.18 -6.49
CA PHE A 6 -7.47 -2.42 -6.69
C PHE A 6 -8.03 -3.52 -5.79
N ASP A 7 -8.40 -4.63 -6.41
CA ASP A 7 -8.98 -5.81 -5.77
C ASP A 7 -8.01 -6.98 -5.88
N TYR A 8 -7.75 -7.65 -4.76
CA TYR A 8 -6.90 -8.84 -4.69
C TYR A 8 -7.37 -9.77 -3.58
N GLU A 9 -7.84 -10.97 -3.92
CA GLU A 9 -8.51 -11.88 -2.97
C GLU A 9 -9.63 -11.17 -2.18
N HIS A 10 -9.42 -10.95 -0.87
CA HIS A 10 -10.34 -10.27 0.05
C HIS A 10 -9.93 -8.84 0.39
N LEU A 11 -8.89 -8.33 -0.29
CA LEU A 11 -8.40 -6.96 -0.21
C LEU A 11 -9.12 -6.10 -1.24
N HIS A 12 -9.67 -4.98 -0.79
CA HIS A 12 -10.11 -3.90 -1.66
C HIS A 12 -9.40 -2.61 -1.24
N LEU A 13 -8.67 -2.01 -2.18
CA LEU A 13 -8.00 -0.74 -2.02
C LEU A 13 -8.70 0.30 -2.86
N ARG A 14 -8.89 1.50 -2.30
CA ARG A 14 -9.52 2.61 -2.99
C ARG A 14 -8.76 3.90 -2.72
N VAL A 15 -8.57 4.70 -3.76
CA VAL A 15 -8.18 6.10 -3.63
C VAL A 15 -9.31 6.97 -4.16
N ASP A 16 -9.85 7.81 -3.28
CA ASP A 16 -10.83 8.82 -3.64
C ASP A 16 -10.48 10.15 -2.96
N ARG A 17 -10.57 11.25 -3.72
CA ARG A 17 -10.34 12.62 -3.23
C ARG A 17 -9.06 12.80 -2.37
N GLY A 18 -7.96 12.14 -2.75
CA GLY A 18 -6.67 12.25 -2.06
C GLY A 18 -6.58 11.45 -0.75
N VAL A 19 -7.52 10.55 -0.51
CA VAL A 19 -7.53 9.62 0.63
C VAL A 19 -7.44 8.19 0.11
N PHE A 20 -6.48 7.45 0.65
CA PHE A 20 -6.39 6.00 0.48
C PHE A 20 -7.22 5.31 1.54
N GLU A 21 -7.94 4.27 1.13
CA GLU A 21 -8.81 3.46 1.97
C GLU A 21 -8.54 1.98 1.71
N LEU A 22 -8.36 1.25 2.81
CA LEU A 22 -8.17 -0.19 2.83
C LEU A 22 -9.42 -0.85 3.39
N PHE A 23 -9.91 -1.86 2.68
CA PHE A 23 -10.98 -2.71 3.14
C PHE A 23 -10.52 -4.17 3.08
N THR A 24 -10.80 -4.94 4.13
CA THR A 24 -10.64 -6.39 4.13
C THR A 24 -11.96 -7.03 4.51
N MET A 25 -12.36 -8.11 3.84
CA MET A 25 -13.61 -8.82 4.14
C MET A 25 -14.84 -7.87 4.21
N GLY A 26 -14.85 -6.82 3.37
CA GLY A 26 -15.90 -5.81 3.35
C GLY A 26 -15.91 -4.79 4.50
N ARG A 27 -14.92 -4.81 5.40
CA ARG A 27 -14.78 -3.83 6.50
C ARG A 27 -13.68 -2.82 6.20
N SER A 28 -13.95 -1.54 6.46
CA SER A 28 -12.91 -0.49 6.38
C SER A 28 -11.94 -0.64 7.55
N GLU A 29 -10.66 -0.82 7.26
CA GLU A 29 -9.61 -1.00 8.28
C GLU A 29 -8.73 0.23 8.45
N LEU A 30 -8.49 0.98 7.37
CA LEU A 30 -7.54 2.08 7.38
C LEU A 30 -7.96 3.15 6.37
N ARG A 31 -7.83 4.42 6.77
CA ARG A 31 -7.96 5.59 5.90
C ARG A 31 -6.78 6.52 6.11
N VAL A 32 -6.04 6.86 5.05
CA VAL A 32 -4.81 7.67 5.13
C VAL A 32 -4.80 8.71 4.01
N PRO A 33 -4.58 10.01 4.30
CA PRO A 33 -4.31 10.99 3.26
C PRO A 33 -3.07 10.61 2.45
N LEU A 34 -3.11 10.69 1.13
CA LEU A 34 -2.02 10.18 0.25
C LEU A 34 -0.64 10.75 0.59
N ARG A 35 -0.56 12.00 1.07
CA ARG A 35 0.70 12.63 1.49
C ARG A 35 1.43 11.86 2.60
N TRP A 36 0.70 11.07 3.38
CA TRP A 36 1.24 10.30 4.51
C TRP A 36 1.25 8.79 4.26
N LEU A 37 0.84 8.33 3.09
CA LEU A 37 0.73 6.90 2.81
C LEU A 37 2.13 6.25 2.71
N GLY A 38 2.29 5.08 3.30
CA GLY A 38 3.40 4.18 3.01
C GLY A 38 2.88 2.79 2.70
N ALA A 39 3.60 2.08 1.85
CA ALA A 39 3.31 0.72 1.45
C ALA A 39 4.61 -0.06 1.21
N LEU A 40 4.63 -1.32 1.64
CA LEU A 40 5.78 -2.20 1.51
C LEU A 40 5.31 -3.65 1.39
N VAL A 41 5.78 -4.37 0.37
CA VAL A 41 5.75 -5.83 0.42
C VAL A 41 7.09 -6.33 0.97
N HIS A 42 7.07 -6.80 2.21
CA HIS A 42 8.26 -7.26 2.90
C HIS A 42 8.45 -8.77 2.75
N TYR A 43 9.54 -9.16 2.10
CA TYR A 43 9.94 -10.55 1.93
C TYR A 43 11.00 -10.95 2.96
N LYS A 44 10.63 -11.80 3.93
CA LYS A 44 11.62 -12.38 4.85
C LYS A 44 12.60 -13.32 4.15
N LYS A 45 12.18 -13.95 3.04
CA LYS A 45 12.99 -14.83 2.18
C LYS A 45 12.55 -14.66 0.71
N PRO A 46 13.46 -14.68 -0.29
CA PRO A 46 13.14 -14.37 -1.68
C PRO A 46 12.05 -15.24 -2.34
N ALA A 47 11.97 -16.53 -1.98
CA ALA A 47 11.03 -17.47 -2.58
C ALA A 47 9.76 -17.72 -1.72
N ARG A 48 9.55 -16.92 -0.67
CA ARG A 48 8.39 -17.06 0.22
C ARG A 48 7.42 -15.91 0.00
N PRO A 49 6.10 -16.13 0.13
CA PRO A 49 5.15 -15.04 0.09
C PRO A 49 5.48 -13.92 1.08
N GLY A 50 5.43 -12.69 0.60
CA GLY A 50 5.72 -11.47 1.35
C GLY A 50 4.55 -11.02 2.20
N GLN A 51 4.85 -10.14 3.15
CA GLN A 51 3.86 -9.46 3.98
C GLN A 51 3.61 -8.05 3.44
N LEU A 52 2.36 -7.71 3.18
CA LEU A 52 1.99 -6.34 2.79
C LEU A 52 1.81 -5.49 4.04
N PHE A 53 2.61 -4.44 4.17
CA PHE A 53 2.43 -3.37 5.15
C PHE A 53 1.87 -2.14 4.46
N ILE A 54 0.80 -1.57 5.02
CA ILE A 54 0.21 -0.31 4.57
C ILE A 54 -0.06 0.57 5.78
N GLY A 55 0.22 1.86 5.67
CA GLY A 55 0.11 2.72 6.84
C GLY A 55 0.44 4.18 6.63
N THR A 56 0.63 4.87 7.75
CA THR A 56 1.05 6.27 7.83
C THR A 56 2.55 6.34 8.05
N VAL A 57 3.27 7.11 7.25
CA VAL A 57 4.72 7.37 7.40
C VAL A 57 4.99 8.61 8.26
N ARG A 58 6.18 8.68 8.84
CA ARG A 58 6.65 9.82 9.65
C ARG A 58 7.06 11.02 8.80
N ASP A 59 7.63 10.77 7.62
CA ASP A 59 8.10 11.78 6.68
C ASP A 59 7.29 11.68 5.37
N PRO A 60 6.56 12.74 4.96
CA PRO A 60 5.75 12.70 3.75
C PRO A 60 6.60 12.58 2.46
N ASN A 61 7.91 12.85 2.53
CA ASN A 61 8.84 12.72 1.40
C ASN A 61 9.41 11.31 1.22
N ALA A 62 9.08 10.39 2.14
CA ALA A 62 9.43 8.98 2.02
C ALA A 62 8.79 8.38 0.75
N VAL A 63 9.45 7.37 0.18
CA VAL A 63 8.89 6.60 -0.95
C VAL A 63 7.55 5.98 -0.54
N LEU A 64 6.55 6.12 -1.41
CA LEU A 64 5.19 5.64 -1.12
C LEU A 64 5.12 4.12 -1.18
N TYR A 65 5.82 3.50 -2.13
CA TYR A 65 5.94 2.05 -2.24
C TYR A 65 7.39 1.61 -2.19
N GLY A 66 7.65 0.51 -1.46
CA GLY A 66 9.00 0.16 -1.00
C GLY A 66 9.43 0.97 0.22
N THR A 67 8.46 1.50 0.99
CA THR A 67 8.72 2.25 2.21
C THR A 67 9.57 1.44 3.19
N ASP A 68 10.61 2.05 3.77
CA ASP A 68 11.37 1.42 4.86
C ASP A 68 10.41 1.07 6.01
N GLN A 69 10.49 -0.15 6.53
CA GLN A 69 9.62 -0.60 7.61
C GLN A 69 9.72 0.29 8.87
N ALA A 70 10.89 0.88 9.15
CA ALA A 70 11.10 1.79 10.27
C ALA A 70 10.51 3.20 10.03
N ALA A 71 10.19 3.57 8.79
CA ALA A 71 9.59 4.86 8.45
C ALA A 71 8.10 4.95 8.78
N PHE A 72 7.44 3.81 9.05
CA PHE A 72 6.04 3.79 9.48
C PHE A 72 5.90 4.40 10.89
N TRP A 73 4.95 5.32 11.01
CA TRP A 73 4.42 5.74 12.31
C TRP A 73 3.41 4.70 12.80
N TYR A 74 2.54 4.26 11.90
CA TYR A 74 1.54 3.21 12.11
C TYR A 74 1.41 2.41 10.82
N SER A 75 1.32 1.09 10.91
CA SER A 75 0.99 0.23 9.78
C SER A 75 0.06 -0.90 10.19
N THR A 76 -0.75 -1.34 9.24
CA THR A 76 -1.49 -2.59 9.30
C THR A 76 -0.96 -3.54 8.24
N SER A 77 -1.24 -4.83 8.43
CA SER A 77 -0.94 -5.88 7.48
C SER A 77 -2.17 -6.77 7.35
N PRO A 78 -2.80 -6.82 6.17
CA PRO A 78 -3.80 -7.83 5.87
C PRO A 78 -3.27 -9.24 6.10
N ALA A 79 -4.16 -10.19 6.37
CA ALA A 79 -3.79 -11.57 6.72
C ALA A 79 -3.21 -12.39 5.55
N PHE A 80 -3.57 -12.04 4.31
CA PHE A 80 -3.07 -12.72 3.12
C PHE A 80 -1.58 -12.42 2.90
N ARG A 81 -0.92 -13.26 2.10
CA ARG A 81 0.49 -13.10 1.75
C ARG A 81 0.61 -12.87 0.26
N VAL A 82 1.55 -12.02 -0.15
CA VAL A 82 1.78 -11.68 -1.56
C VAL A 82 2.80 -12.67 -2.15
N PRO A 83 2.43 -13.54 -3.10
CA PRO A 83 3.40 -14.34 -3.82
C PRO A 83 4.41 -13.44 -4.55
N PRO A 84 5.70 -13.83 -4.66
CA PRO A 84 6.69 -13.02 -5.36
C PRO A 84 6.30 -12.66 -6.80
N GLY A 85 5.59 -13.54 -7.50
CA GLY A 85 5.10 -13.28 -8.86
C GLY A 85 4.01 -12.21 -8.96
N ASP A 86 3.35 -11.89 -7.86
CA ASP A 86 2.23 -10.94 -7.81
C ASP A 86 2.66 -9.56 -7.31
N GLU A 87 3.85 -9.42 -6.73
CA GLU A 87 4.43 -8.13 -6.33
C GLU A 87 4.31 -7.04 -7.41
N PRO A 88 4.55 -7.33 -8.71
CA PRO A 88 4.42 -6.32 -9.75
C PRO A 88 3.02 -5.72 -9.86
N LEU A 89 1.96 -6.44 -9.48
CA LEU A 89 0.59 -5.92 -9.46
C LEU A 89 0.44 -4.82 -8.40
N PHE A 90 0.97 -5.05 -7.20
CA PHE A 90 0.99 -4.07 -6.11
C PHE A 90 1.86 -2.87 -6.47
N ARG A 91 3.03 -3.12 -7.04
CA ARG A 91 3.94 -2.07 -7.52
C ARG A 91 3.28 -1.18 -8.56
N ALA A 92 2.58 -1.75 -9.54
CA ALA A 92 1.88 -1.00 -10.58
C ALA A 92 0.80 -0.10 -9.96
N TYR A 93 -0.06 -0.68 -9.13
CA TYR A 93 -1.10 0.08 -8.43
C TYR A 93 -0.52 1.23 -7.59
N PHE A 94 0.45 0.97 -6.72
CA PHE A 94 1.01 2.02 -5.88
C PHE A 94 1.85 3.04 -6.66
N THR A 95 2.33 2.72 -7.87
CA THR A 95 2.93 3.70 -8.78
C THR A 95 1.90 4.71 -9.26
N GLU A 96 0.70 4.27 -9.61
CA GLU A 96 -0.41 5.18 -9.95
C GLU A 96 -0.82 6.03 -8.74
N VAL A 97 -0.90 5.43 -7.55
CA VAL A 97 -1.19 6.17 -6.30
C VAL A 97 -0.12 7.21 -6.01
N ALA A 98 1.15 6.88 -6.24
CA ALA A 98 2.26 7.81 -6.04
C ALA A 98 2.21 8.98 -7.04
N ALA A 99 1.84 8.73 -8.29
CA ALA A 99 1.62 9.80 -9.28
C ALA A 99 0.49 10.74 -8.87
N LEU A 100 -0.63 10.20 -8.33
CA LEU A 100 -1.73 11.02 -7.79
C LEU A 100 -1.32 11.86 -6.57
N ALA A 101 -0.29 11.42 -5.85
CA ALA A 101 0.21 12.09 -4.65
C ALA A 101 1.41 13.02 -4.92
N ASP A 102 1.94 13.06 -6.15
CA ASP A 102 3.24 13.66 -6.50
C ASP A 102 4.39 13.12 -5.63
N ARG A 103 4.47 11.80 -5.49
CA ARG A 103 5.45 11.10 -4.63
C ARG A 103 6.24 10.05 -5.39
N ARG A 104 7.40 9.67 -4.83
CA ARG A 104 8.35 8.70 -5.41
C ARG A 104 7.99 7.25 -5.05
N VAL A 105 8.42 6.31 -5.90
CA VAL A 105 8.42 4.86 -5.68
C VAL A 105 9.85 4.34 -5.78
N ALA A 106 10.19 3.29 -5.01
CA ALA A 106 11.51 2.64 -5.02
C ALA A 106 11.58 1.44 -5.98
#